data_AF-A0A133UBN5-F1
#
_entry.id   AF-A0A133UBN5-F1
#
_cell.length_a   1.000
_cell.length_b   1.000
_cell.length_c   1.000
_cell.angle_alpha   90.00
_cell.angle_beta   90.00
_cell.angle_gamma   90.00
#
_symmetry.space_group_name_H-M   'P 1'
#
loop_
_entity.id
_entity.type
_entity.pdbx_description
1 polymer ?
#
loop_
_entity_poly.entity_id
_entity_poly.type
_entity_poly.pdbx_seq_one_letter_code
_entity_poly.pdbx_strand_id
1 'polypeptide(L)'
;MKRGLKTFARAVQDGNTDGAEEMLEKIVQGNMKDRVWKGYHKALKGIIEGLNSDNDLTLPKQIADDNFSLEKLEKLRIEMDERSSQKFRPENEHGYSAAWSDVLQVIIEDAKEE
;
A
#
# COMPACT_ATOMS: atom_id res chain seq x y z
N MET A 1 4.42 13.26 -3.45
CA MET A 1 4.41 11.77 -3.43
C MET A 1 5.38 11.26 -4.50
N LYS A 2 6.12 10.16 -4.26
CA LYS A 2 7.09 9.63 -5.25
C LYS A 2 6.31 9.09 -6.45
N ARG A 3 6.63 9.51 -7.68
CA ARG A 3 5.94 9.08 -8.92
C ARG A 3 5.75 7.56 -9.00
N GLY A 4 6.76 6.79 -8.58
CA GLY A 4 6.69 5.33 -8.59
C GLY A 4 5.57 4.73 -7.73
N LEU A 5 5.28 5.35 -6.58
CA LEU A 5 4.24 4.87 -5.68
C LEU A 5 2.84 5.14 -6.22
N LYS A 6 2.63 6.27 -6.92
CA LYS A 6 1.33 6.57 -7.52
C LYS A 6 0.97 5.52 -8.58
N THR A 7 1.90 5.21 -9.47
CA THR A 7 1.69 4.17 -10.50
C THR A 7 1.58 2.78 -9.88
N PHE A 8 2.34 2.47 -8.83
CA PHE A 8 2.19 1.22 -8.08
C PHE A 8 0.77 1.05 -7.52
N ALA A 9 0.25 2.07 -6.82
CA ALA A 9 -1.06 1.98 -6.19
C ALA A 9 -2.19 1.84 -7.22
N ARG A 10 -2.09 2.51 -8.36
CA ARG A 10 -3.00 2.32 -9.50
C ARG A 10 -2.93 0.91 -10.05
N ALA A 11 -1.72 0.38 -10.26
CA ALA A 11 -1.57 -1.00 -10.71
C ALA A 11 -2.19 -2.01 -9.73
N VAL A 12 -2.10 -1.75 -8.42
CA VAL A 12 -2.80 -2.56 -7.40
C VAL A 12 -4.32 -2.43 -7.52
N GLN A 13 -4.84 -1.22 -7.69
CA GLN A 13 -6.27 -0.97 -7.88
C GLN A 13 -6.81 -1.64 -9.16
N ASP A 14 -6.03 -1.67 -10.24
CA ASP A 14 -6.41 -2.31 -11.50
C ASP A 14 -6.21 -3.84 -11.49
N GLY A 15 -5.72 -4.42 -10.39
CA GLY A 15 -5.32 -5.82 -10.33
C GLY A 15 -4.14 -6.20 -11.24
N ASN A 16 -3.41 -5.20 -11.75
CA ASN A 16 -2.26 -5.37 -12.63
C ASN A 16 -1.00 -5.69 -11.83
N THR A 17 -0.82 -6.97 -11.49
CA THR A 17 0.34 -7.42 -10.71
C THR A 17 1.66 -7.13 -11.41
N ASP A 18 1.80 -7.42 -12.70
CA ASP A 18 3.05 -7.20 -13.45
C ASP A 18 3.48 -5.72 -13.39
N GLY A 19 2.51 -4.81 -13.54
CA GLY A 19 2.74 -3.38 -13.39
C GLY A 19 3.13 -2.99 -11.96
N ALA A 20 2.51 -3.59 -10.94
CA ALA A 20 2.88 -3.35 -9.55
C ALA A 20 4.31 -3.84 -9.26
N GLU A 21 4.72 -5.00 -9.78
CA GLU A 21 6.08 -5.52 -9.66
C GLU A 21 7.11 -4.61 -10.34
N GLU A 22 6.87 -4.20 -11.58
CA GLU A 22 7.75 -3.28 -12.30
C GLU A 22 7.92 -1.94 -11.56
N MET A 23 6.83 -1.42 -10.99
CA MET A 23 6.87 -0.17 -10.26
C MET A 23 7.54 -0.30 -8.90
N LEU A 24 7.40 -1.44 -8.22
CA LEU A 24 8.09 -1.71 -6.95
C LEU A 24 9.61 -1.55 -7.10
N GLU A 25 10.20 -2.08 -8.18
CA GLU A 25 11.65 -1.98 -8.45
C GLU A 25 12.13 -0.53 -8.61
N LYS A 26 11.22 0.36 -9.03
CA LYS A 26 11.50 1.79 -9.25
C LYS A 26 11.29 2.64 -7.99
N ILE A 27 10.68 2.11 -6.93
CA ILE A 27 10.48 2.83 -5.68
C ILE A 27 11.80 2.82 -4.90
N VAL A 28 12.41 4.00 -4.76
CA VAL A 28 13.64 4.18 -4.01
C VAL A 28 13.38 4.60 -2.55
N GLN A 29 14.31 4.29 -1.66
CA GLN A 29 14.25 4.65 -0.23
C GLN A 29 14.07 6.16 0.04
N GLY A 30 14.81 7.01 -0.67
CA GLY A 30 14.85 8.46 -0.41
C GLY A 30 15.39 8.77 1.00
N ASN A 31 14.70 9.64 1.75
CA ASN A 31 15.12 10.07 3.09
C ASN A 31 14.63 9.17 4.25
N MET A 32 13.96 8.05 3.96
CA MET A 32 13.52 7.14 5.02
C MET A 32 14.74 6.50 5.69
N LYS A 33 14.67 6.32 7.02
CA LYS A 33 15.66 5.51 7.76
C LYS A 33 15.60 4.07 7.27
N ASP A 34 16.73 3.38 7.16
CA ASP A 34 16.83 2.00 6.66
C ASP A 34 15.83 1.03 7.30
N ARG A 35 15.66 1.11 8.63
CA ARG A 35 14.70 0.26 9.35
C ARG A 35 13.24 0.47 8.90
N VAL A 36 12.88 1.72 8.63
CA VAL A 36 11.53 2.09 8.16
C VAL A 36 11.37 1.66 6.72
N TRP A 37 12.41 1.88 5.90
CA TRP A 37 12.42 1.47 4.51
C TRP A 37 12.25 -0.05 4.34
N LYS A 38 12.92 -0.86 5.14
CA LYS A 38 12.79 -2.33 5.08
C LYS A 38 11.35 -2.79 5.32
N GLY A 39 10.66 -2.26 6.34
CA GLY A 39 9.27 -2.61 6.59
C GLY A 39 8.32 -2.05 5.54
N TYR A 40 8.58 -0.84 5.06
CA TYR A 40 7.83 -0.22 3.96
C TYR A 40 7.89 -1.06 2.69
N HIS A 41 9.10 -1.38 2.24
CA HIS A 41 9.33 -2.20 1.05
C HIS A 41 8.77 -3.63 1.22
N LYS A 42 8.85 -4.20 2.43
CA LYS A 42 8.22 -5.48 2.75
C LYS A 42 6.70 -5.43 2.61
N ALA A 43 6.05 -4.36 3.04
CA ALA A 43 4.61 -4.19 2.87
C ALA A 43 4.22 -4.13 1.39
N LEU A 44 4.94 -3.37 0.57
CA LEU A 44 4.68 -3.31 -0.87
C LEU A 44 4.81 -4.68 -1.55
N LYS A 45 5.81 -5.49 -1.16
CA LYS A 45 5.93 -6.88 -1.59
C LYS A 45 4.73 -7.72 -1.16
N GLY A 46 4.33 -7.61 0.12
CA GLY A 46 3.16 -8.32 0.63
C GLY A 46 1.85 -7.93 -0.05
N ILE A 47 1.74 -6.70 -0.55
CA ILE A 47 0.59 -6.26 -1.37
C ILE A 47 0.54 -7.05 -2.69
N ILE A 48 1.66 -7.12 -3.41
CA ILE A 48 1.78 -7.90 -4.64
C ILE A 48 1.48 -9.38 -4.38
N GLU A 49 2.09 -9.96 -3.33
CA GLU A 49 1.86 -11.36 -2.96
C GLU A 49 0.38 -11.63 -2.63
N GLY A 50 -0.29 -10.71 -1.93
CA GLY A 50 -1.72 -10.82 -1.66
C GLY A 50 -2.55 -10.76 -2.93
N LEU A 51 -2.21 -9.85 -3.85
CA LEU A 51 -2.88 -9.72 -5.15
C LEU A 51 -2.76 -11.00 -5.99
N ASN A 52 -1.57 -11.63 -6.00
CA ASN A 52 -1.30 -12.88 -6.71
C ASN A 52 -1.78 -14.14 -5.98
N SER A 53 -2.19 -14.04 -4.72
CA SER A 53 -2.57 -15.22 -3.93
C SER A 53 -3.87 -15.84 -4.43
N ASP A 54 -4.06 -17.16 -4.30
CA ASP A 54 -5.36 -17.80 -4.58
C ASP A 54 -6.47 -17.45 -3.56
N ASN A 55 -6.17 -16.60 -2.58
CA ASN A 55 -7.11 -16.19 -1.54
C ASN A 55 -7.78 -14.85 -1.89
N ASP A 56 -9.03 -14.92 -2.34
CA ASP A 56 -9.80 -13.73 -2.72
C ASP A 56 -10.13 -12.78 -1.56
N LEU A 57 -9.94 -13.23 -0.31
CA LEU A 57 -10.19 -12.42 0.89
C LEU A 57 -9.02 -11.52 1.28
N THR A 58 -7.91 -11.54 0.53
CA THR A 58 -6.80 -10.62 0.83
C THR A 58 -7.20 -9.18 0.53
N LEU A 59 -6.69 -8.26 1.34
CA LEU A 59 -6.99 -6.83 1.17
C LEU A 59 -6.63 -6.30 -0.23
N PRO A 60 -5.45 -6.58 -0.83
CA PRO A 60 -5.14 -6.15 -2.19
C PRO A 60 -6.17 -6.62 -3.23
N LYS A 61 -6.58 -7.90 -3.18
CA LYS A 61 -7.59 -8.43 -4.10
C LYS A 61 -8.95 -7.78 -3.91
N GLN A 62 -9.39 -7.63 -2.66
CA GLN A 62 -10.66 -6.97 -2.37
C GLN A 62 -10.69 -5.51 -2.83
N ILE A 63 -9.54 -4.82 -2.83
CA ILE A 63 -9.41 -3.49 -3.41
C ILE A 63 -9.51 -3.56 -4.94
N ALA A 64 -8.79 -4.49 -5.57
CA ALA A 64 -8.80 -4.66 -7.03
C ALA A 64 -10.17 -5.07 -7.60
N ASP A 65 -10.95 -5.81 -6.82
CA ASP A 65 -12.30 -6.24 -7.17
C ASP A 65 -13.38 -5.18 -6.86
N ASP A 66 -12.99 -3.94 -6.50
CA ASP A 66 -13.89 -2.85 -6.10
C ASP A 66 -14.86 -3.20 -4.95
N ASN A 67 -14.47 -4.14 -4.08
CA ASN A 67 -15.31 -4.59 -2.96
C ASN A 67 -15.30 -3.62 -1.75
N PHE A 68 -14.60 -2.49 -1.87
CA PHE A 68 -14.50 -1.46 -0.84
C PHE A 68 -15.17 -0.15 -1.28
N SER A 69 -16.08 0.37 -0.46
CA SER A 69 -16.54 1.75 -0.62
C SER A 69 -15.44 2.74 -0.24
N LEU A 70 -15.51 3.95 -0.81
CA LEU A 70 -14.59 5.04 -0.49
C LEU A 70 -14.49 5.28 1.04
N GLU A 71 -15.62 5.28 1.75
CA GLU A 71 -15.66 5.43 3.22
C GLU A 71 -14.88 4.32 3.94
N LYS A 72 -14.97 3.07 3.47
CA LYS A 72 -14.21 1.96 4.07
C LYS A 72 -12.71 2.09 3.80
N LEU A 73 -12.32 2.52 2.59
CA LEU A 73 -10.92 2.78 2.26
C LEU A 73 -10.35 3.90 3.13
N GLU A 74 -11.10 4.99 3.32
CA GLU A 74 -10.71 6.09 4.20
C GLU A 74 -10.52 5.63 5.64
N LYS A 75 -11.48 4.87 6.17
CA LYS A 75 -11.37 4.31 7.52
C LYS A 75 -10.13 3.43 7.67
N LEU A 76 -9.89 2.54 6.71
CA LEU A 76 -8.72 1.67 6.71
C LEU A 76 -7.41 2.47 6.63
N ARG A 77 -7.36 3.54 5.82
CA ARG A 77 -6.20 4.44 5.75
C ARG A 77 -5.91 5.08 7.10
N ILE A 78 -6.95 5.57 7.78
CA ILE A 78 -6.82 6.18 9.11
C ILE A 78 -6.26 5.17 10.11
N GLU A 79 -6.80 3.94 10.14
CA GLU A 79 -6.29 2.88 11.03
C GLU A 79 -4.81 2.55 10.75
N MET A 80 -4.39 2.53 9.49
CA MET A 80 -2.99 2.30 9.10
C MET A 80 -2.08 3.48 9.50
N ASP A 81 -2.55 4.71 9.32
CA ASP A 81 -1.84 5.91 9.72
C ASP A 81 -1.65 5.97 11.24
N GLU A 82 -2.71 5.72 12.01
CA GLU A 82 -2.66 5.64 13.47
C GLU A 82 -1.66 4.59 13.95
N ARG A 83 -1.70 3.37 13.40
CA ARG A 83 -0.71 2.32 13.70
C ARG A 83 0.72 2.76 13.35
N SER A 84 0.89 3.47 12.23
CA SER A 84 2.19 3.98 11.80
C SER A 84 2.74 5.09 12.72
N SER A 85 1.87 5.78 13.46
CA SER A 85 2.21 6.86 14.39
C SER A 85 2.61 6.36 15.79
N GLN A 86 2.27 5.11 16.14
CA GLN A 86 2.53 4.58 17.48
C GLN A 86 4.02 4.52 17.80
N LYS A 87 4.39 5.05 18.98
CA LYS A 87 5.79 5.19 19.44
C LYS A 87 6.43 3.85 19.79
N PHE A 88 5.64 2.90 20.28
CA PHE A 88 6.05 1.53 20.56
C PHE A 88 5.42 0.61 19.53
N ARG A 89 6.25 0.02 18.68
CA ARG A 89 5.83 -0.99 17.72
C ARG A 89 6.97 -2.00 17.51
N PRO A 90 6.66 -3.26 17.22
CA PRO A 90 7.67 -4.25 16.83
C PRO A 90 8.58 -3.74 15.71
N GLU A 91 9.87 -4.10 15.76
CA GLU A 91 10.86 -3.62 14.79
C GLU A 91 10.47 -3.91 13.33
N ASN A 92 9.85 -5.07 13.10
CA ASN A 92 9.36 -5.53 11.80
C ASN A 92 8.11 -4.78 11.28
N GLU A 93 7.45 -3.98 12.12
CA GLU A 93 6.27 -3.18 11.74
C GLU A 93 6.64 -1.73 11.38
N HIS A 94 7.90 -1.32 11.59
CA HIS A 94 8.34 0.03 11.21
C HIS A 94 8.25 0.23 9.69
N GLY A 95 7.35 1.12 9.28
CA GLY A 95 7.15 1.48 7.88
C GLY A 95 6.12 0.62 7.16
N TYR A 96 5.70 -0.52 7.74
CA TYR A 96 4.71 -1.40 7.11
C TYR A 96 3.35 -0.71 6.97
N SER A 97 2.80 -0.21 8.08
CA SER A 97 1.51 0.51 8.05
C SER A 97 1.60 1.84 7.30
N ALA A 98 2.78 2.47 7.27
CA ALA A 98 3.00 3.68 6.49
C ALA A 98 2.88 3.41 4.98
N ALA A 99 3.42 2.28 4.49
CA ALA A 99 3.27 1.91 3.08
C ALA A 99 1.81 1.70 2.70
N TRP A 100 1.05 0.99 3.54
CA TRP A 100 -0.39 0.81 3.34
C TRP A 100 -1.16 2.12 3.37
N SER A 101 -0.86 3.01 4.31
CA SER A 101 -1.47 4.34 4.39
C SER A 101 -1.22 5.14 3.10
N ASP A 102 0.01 5.16 2.60
CA ASP A 102 0.35 5.89 1.37
C ASP A 102 -0.33 5.29 0.14
N VAL A 103 -0.39 3.95 0.01
CA VAL A 103 -1.07 3.27 -1.11
C VAL A 103 -2.57 3.59 -1.09
N LEU A 104 -3.22 3.43 0.06
CA LEU A 104 -4.64 3.74 0.21
C LEU A 104 -4.93 5.22 -0.07
N GLN A 105 -4.04 6.13 0.35
CA GLN A 105 -4.19 7.54 0.06
C GLN A 105 -4.25 7.81 -1.45
N VAL A 106 -3.40 7.17 -2.26
CA VAL A 106 -3.44 7.32 -3.72
C VAL A 106 -4.77 6.84 -4.28
N ILE A 107 -5.21 5.65 -3.87
CA ILE A 107 -6.43 5.02 -4.38
C ILE A 107 -7.65 5.91 -4.05
N ILE A 108 -7.71 6.45 -2.83
CA ILE A 108 -8.75 7.38 -2.38
C ILE A 108 -8.71 8.70 -3.16
N GLU A 109 -7.51 9.23 -3.44
CA GLU A 109 -7.35 10.47 -4.22
C GLU A 109 -7.82 10.27 -5.67
N ASP A 110 -7.39 9.19 -6.32
CA ASP A 110 -7.79 8.89 -7.70
C ASP A 110 -9.32 8.66 -7.80
N ALA A 111 -9.92 7.95 -6.84
CA ALA A 111 -11.38 7.73 -6.80
C ALA A 111 -12.21 9.01 -6.53
N LYS A 112 -11.60 10.10 -6.07
CA LYS A 112 -12.25 11.41 -5.88
C LYS A 112 -12.08 12.35 -7.07
N GLU A 113 -11.14 12.06 -7.95
CA GLU A 113 -10.87 12.83 -9.17
C GLU A 113 -11.72 12.36 -10.37
N GLU A 114 -12.40 11.21 -10.25
CA GLU A 114 -13.40 10.68 -11.19
C GLU A 114 -14.82 11.21 -10.93
#